data_AF-A0A418KUQ8-F1
#
_entry.id   AF-A0A418KUQ8-F1
#
_cell.length_a   1.000
_cell.length_b   1.000
_cell.length_c   1.000
_cell.angle_alpha   90.00
_cell.angle_beta   90.00
_cell.angle_gamma   90.00
#
_symmetry.space_group_name_H-M   'P 1'
#
loop_
_entity.id
_entity.type
_entity.pdbx_description
1 polymer ?
#
loop_
_entity_poly.entity_id
_entity_poly.type
_entity_poly.pdbx_seq_one_letter_code
_entity_poly.pdbx_strand_id
1 'polypeptide(L)'
;MIDLTGRDEAIHLVEPLRRIARRAEMMGLPYLVVGAAARDMLLHAHHGVPIRRMTTDLDIAVAVEDWRGFEALRSTFPHISGGPEHRVTVGEMRVDLVPFGGVERTDRTIAWPPDGDSVMSAFGLAEALTTADEIRFAPDLVVRPGTTWSSPERCCSAPTSTGSCRRRRWRASATS
;
A
#
# COMPACT_ATOMS: atom_id res chain seq x y z
N MET A 1 14.87 -5.43 -14.75
CA MET A 1 14.13 -6.39 -13.92
C MET A 1 15.09 -7.03 -12.94
N ILE A 2 14.82 -6.86 -11.65
CA ILE A 2 15.70 -7.34 -10.56
C ILE A 2 15.15 -8.68 -10.06
N ASP A 3 16.01 -9.63 -9.73
CA ASP A 3 15.61 -10.99 -9.36
C ASP A 3 16.03 -11.34 -7.93
N LEU A 4 15.05 -11.53 -7.06
CA LEU A 4 15.16 -11.92 -5.66
C LEU A 4 14.75 -13.38 -5.42
N THR A 5 14.60 -14.18 -6.48
CA THR A 5 14.24 -15.59 -6.35
C THR A 5 15.23 -16.34 -5.45
N GLY A 6 14.70 -17.04 -4.44
CA GLY A 6 15.51 -17.87 -3.53
C GLY A 6 16.34 -17.10 -2.50
N ARG A 7 16.10 -15.79 -2.32
CA ARG A 7 16.74 -14.97 -1.27
C ARG A 7 16.01 -15.12 0.07
N ASP A 8 16.71 -15.60 1.09
CA ASP A 8 16.16 -15.84 2.43
C ASP A 8 15.60 -14.56 3.09
N GLU A 9 16.15 -13.39 2.72
CA GLU A 9 15.74 -12.09 3.25
C GLU A 9 14.32 -11.71 2.83
N ALA A 10 13.86 -12.20 1.68
CA ALA A 10 12.56 -11.87 1.08
C ALA A 10 11.51 -12.98 1.25
N ILE A 11 11.88 -14.16 1.77
CA ILE A 11 11.03 -15.36 1.75
C ILE A 11 9.68 -15.16 2.44
N HIS A 12 9.65 -14.37 3.52
CA HIS A 12 8.45 -14.07 4.30
C HIS A 12 7.41 -13.25 3.52
N LEU A 13 7.81 -12.55 2.46
CA LEU A 13 6.92 -11.76 1.60
C LEU A 13 6.32 -12.60 0.47
N VAL A 14 6.96 -13.72 0.09
CA VAL A 14 6.62 -14.49 -1.11
C VAL A 14 5.19 -15.03 -1.06
N GLU A 15 4.80 -15.73 0.02
CA GLU A 15 3.49 -16.37 0.10
C GLU A 15 2.33 -15.36 0.18
N PRO A 16 2.39 -14.30 1.03
CA PRO A 16 1.37 -13.26 1.04
C PRO A 16 1.24 -12.55 -0.31
N LEU A 17 2.36 -12.14 -0.92
CA LEU A 17 2.35 -11.48 -2.23
C LEU A 17 1.80 -12.40 -3.31
N ARG A 18 2.15 -13.68 -3.32
CA ARG A 18 1.61 -14.65 -4.30
C ARG A 18 0.10 -14.78 -4.19
N ARG A 19 -0.45 -14.84 -2.99
CA ARG A 19 -1.91 -14.93 -2.79
C ARG A 19 -2.63 -13.69 -3.29
N ILE A 20 -2.09 -12.51 -2.99
CA ILE A 20 -2.66 -11.23 -3.43
C ILE A 20 -2.55 -11.10 -4.95
N ALA A 21 -1.38 -11.38 -5.52
CA ALA A 21 -1.12 -11.35 -6.96
C ALA A 21 -2.14 -12.21 -7.72
N ARG A 22 -2.31 -13.48 -7.32
CA ARG A 22 -3.27 -14.38 -7.97
C ARG A 22 -4.70 -13.85 -7.93
N ARG A 23 -5.15 -13.31 -6.80
CA ARG A 23 -6.51 -12.76 -6.69
C ARG A 23 -6.68 -11.50 -7.54
N ALA A 24 -5.71 -10.59 -7.50
CA ALA A 24 -5.72 -9.37 -8.28
C ALA A 24 -5.70 -9.68 -9.79
N GLU A 25 -4.83 -10.60 -10.24
CA GLU A 25 -4.73 -11.04 -11.64
C GLU A 25 -6.02 -11.70 -12.13
N MET A 26 -6.62 -12.61 -11.35
CA MET A 26 -7.91 -13.23 -11.68
C MET A 26 -9.04 -12.22 -11.86
N MET A 27 -8.96 -11.09 -11.15
CA MET A 27 -9.95 -10.01 -11.20
C MET A 27 -9.57 -8.91 -12.18
N GLY A 28 -8.41 -8.99 -12.84
CA GLY A 28 -7.91 -7.95 -13.73
C GLY A 28 -7.57 -6.63 -13.03
N LEU A 29 -7.19 -6.68 -11.75
CA LEU A 29 -6.89 -5.50 -10.94
C LEU A 29 -5.37 -5.25 -10.90
N PRO A 30 -4.88 -4.16 -11.51
CA PRO A 30 -3.49 -3.75 -11.33
C PRO A 30 -3.22 -3.40 -9.87
N TYR A 31 -2.04 -3.76 -9.37
CA TYR A 31 -1.67 -3.49 -7.99
C TYR A 31 -0.19 -3.17 -7.88
N LEU A 32 0.18 -2.60 -6.73
CA LEU A 32 1.53 -2.18 -6.43
C LEU A 32 1.78 -2.32 -4.92
N VAL A 33 2.98 -2.78 -4.56
CA VAL A 33 3.43 -2.80 -3.15
C VAL A 33 3.82 -1.38 -2.76
N VAL A 34 3.29 -0.87 -1.65
CA VAL A 34 3.67 0.44 -1.12
C VAL A 34 4.27 0.33 0.29
N GLY A 35 4.54 1.48 0.91
CA GLY A 35 4.93 1.53 2.31
C GLY A 35 6.34 1.01 2.57
N ALA A 36 6.56 0.52 3.79
CA ALA A 36 7.88 0.11 4.25
C ALA A 36 8.43 -1.07 3.44
N ALA A 37 7.57 -2.02 3.06
CA ALA A 37 7.96 -3.16 2.24
C ALA A 37 8.50 -2.71 0.88
N ALA A 38 7.80 -1.80 0.18
CA ALA A 38 8.25 -1.27 -1.11
C ALA A 38 9.62 -0.59 -1.01
N ARG A 39 9.82 0.25 0.02
CA ARG A 39 11.10 0.90 0.28
C ARG A 39 12.22 -0.12 0.49
N ASP A 40 11.98 -1.13 1.33
CA ASP A 40 12.99 -2.13 1.66
C ASP A 40 13.33 -2.99 0.43
N MET A 41 12.34 -3.33 -0.39
CA MET A 41 12.54 -3.99 -1.68
C MET A 41 13.43 -3.16 -2.61
N LEU A 42 13.15 -1.86 -2.76
CA LEU A 42 13.91 -0.95 -3.62
C LEU A 42 15.34 -0.72 -3.12
N LEU A 43 15.52 -0.54 -1.81
CA LEU A 43 16.85 -0.40 -1.20
C LEU A 43 17.69 -1.66 -1.37
N HIS A 44 17.09 -2.83 -1.21
CA HIS A 44 17.76 -4.09 -1.44
C HIS A 44 18.14 -4.26 -2.91
N ALA A 45 17.19 -4.02 -3.80
CA ALA A 45 17.34 -4.08 -5.24
C ALA A 45 18.51 -3.23 -5.77
N HIS A 46 18.61 -1.97 -5.32
CA HIS A 46 19.57 -1.01 -5.88
C HIS A 46 20.88 -0.91 -5.10
N HIS A 47 20.85 -1.22 -3.80
CA HIS A 47 21.99 -0.96 -2.91
C HIS A 47 22.41 -2.19 -2.10
N GLY A 48 21.79 -3.35 -2.31
CA GLY A 48 22.10 -4.58 -1.58
C GLY A 48 21.80 -4.50 -0.08
N VAL A 49 21.06 -3.48 0.37
CA VAL A 49 20.68 -3.32 1.78
C VAL A 49 19.75 -4.48 2.15
N PRO A 50 20.02 -5.27 3.20
CA PRO A 50 19.16 -6.40 3.57
C PRO A 50 17.72 -5.94 3.83
N ILE A 51 16.75 -6.67 3.28
CA ILE A 51 15.33 -6.48 3.61
C ILE A 51 15.18 -6.79 5.10
N ARG A 52 14.74 -5.80 5.88
CA ARG A 52 14.58 -5.98 7.32
C ARG A 52 13.32 -6.79 7.57
N ARG A 53 13.46 -7.89 8.29
CA ARG A 53 12.38 -8.78 8.75
C ARG A 53 11.50 -8.14 9.87
N MET A 54 11.31 -6.82 9.81
CA MET A 54 10.56 -6.02 10.79
C MET A 54 9.21 -5.51 10.27
N THR A 55 8.96 -5.56 8.96
CA THR A 55 7.64 -5.17 8.43
C THR A 55 6.63 -6.25 8.80
N THR A 56 5.90 -6.00 9.88
CA THR A 56 4.83 -6.88 10.38
C THR A 56 3.54 -6.75 9.58
N ASP A 57 3.52 -5.80 8.66
CA ASP A 57 2.45 -5.48 7.74
C ASP A 57 2.96 -5.25 6.32
N LEU A 58 2.04 -5.43 5.38
CA LEU A 58 2.24 -5.20 3.96
C LEU A 58 1.15 -4.26 3.46
N ASP A 59 1.55 -3.12 2.89
CA ASP A 59 0.63 -2.18 2.27
C ASP A 59 0.56 -2.46 0.76
N ILE A 60 -0.64 -2.69 0.22
CA ILE A 60 -0.87 -2.95 -1.19
C ILE A 60 -1.86 -1.94 -1.75
N ALA A 61 -1.40 -1.14 -2.72
CA ALA A 61 -2.28 -0.28 -3.49
C ALA A 61 -2.91 -1.07 -4.65
N VAL A 62 -4.22 -0.95 -4.86
CA VAL A 62 -4.97 -1.66 -5.91
C VAL A 62 -5.78 -0.67 -6.74
N ALA A 63 -5.58 -0.68 -8.06
CA ALA A 63 -6.36 0.12 -8.99
C ALA A 63 -7.73 -0.54 -9.19
N VAL A 64 -8.80 0.19 -8.87
CA VAL A 64 -10.19 -0.28 -8.97
C VAL A 64 -11.03 0.73 -9.73
N GLU A 65 -12.08 0.27 -10.40
CA GLU A 65 -13.05 1.13 -11.08
C GLU A 65 -14.03 1.78 -10.08
N ASP A 66 -14.42 1.03 -9.06
CA ASP A 66 -15.38 1.46 -8.04
C ASP A 66 -15.17 0.71 -6.72
N TRP A 67 -15.94 1.09 -5.69
CA TRP A 67 -15.93 0.44 -4.39
C TRP A 67 -16.37 -1.02 -4.42
N ARG A 68 -17.19 -1.42 -5.41
CA ARG A 68 -17.64 -2.81 -5.55
C ARG A 68 -16.47 -3.70 -5.99
N GLY A 69 -15.64 -3.23 -6.91
CA GLY A 69 -14.41 -3.91 -7.33
C GLY A 69 -13.43 -4.06 -6.17
N PHE A 70 -13.27 -3.02 -5.35
CA PHE A 70 -12.46 -3.10 -4.14
C PHE A 70 -13.02 -4.12 -3.14
N GLU A 71 -14.30 -4.04 -2.82
CA GLU A 71 -14.91 -4.95 -1.83
C GLU A 71 -14.83 -6.40 -2.31
N ALA A 72 -15.02 -6.66 -3.61
CA ALA A 72 -14.89 -8.00 -4.17
C ALA A 72 -13.49 -8.60 -3.96
N LEU A 73 -12.42 -7.80 -4.05
CA LEU A 73 -11.06 -8.27 -3.78
C LEU A 73 -10.85 -8.43 -2.26
N ARG A 74 -11.21 -7.42 -1.49
CA ARG A 74 -11.05 -7.40 -0.03
C ARG A 74 -11.74 -8.59 0.62
N SER A 75 -12.95 -8.93 0.19
CA SER A 75 -13.74 -10.05 0.73
C SER A 75 -13.14 -11.44 0.43
N THR A 76 -12.13 -11.53 -0.45
CA THR A 76 -11.42 -12.81 -0.69
C THR A 76 -10.47 -13.19 0.45
N PHE A 77 -10.17 -12.25 1.34
CA PHE A 77 -9.27 -12.44 2.48
C PHE A 77 -10.02 -12.22 3.80
N PRO A 78 -9.66 -12.95 4.87
CA PRO A 78 -10.22 -12.71 6.19
C PRO A 78 -9.97 -11.29 6.67
N HIS A 79 -11.03 -10.61 7.13
CA HIS A 79 -10.92 -9.30 7.78
C HIS A 79 -10.27 -9.42 9.17
N ILE A 80 -9.50 -8.40 9.56
CA ILE A 80 -8.98 -8.31 10.93
C ILE A 80 -10.03 -7.68 11.84
N SER A 81 -10.61 -8.48 12.73
CA SER A 81 -11.61 -8.02 13.70
C SER A 81 -11.11 -6.82 14.52
N GLY A 82 -11.93 -5.77 14.59
CA GLY A 82 -11.59 -4.52 15.28
C GLY A 82 -10.58 -3.61 14.56
N GLY A 83 -10.13 -4.00 13.36
CA GLY A 83 -9.32 -3.17 12.47
C GLY A 83 -10.16 -2.39 11.45
N PRO A 84 -9.55 -1.44 10.72
CA PRO A 84 -10.19 -0.78 9.57
C PRO A 84 -10.70 -1.78 8.54
N GLU A 85 -11.73 -1.42 7.78
CA GLU A 85 -12.39 -2.34 6.83
C GLU A 85 -11.42 -2.89 5.78
N HIS A 86 -10.45 -2.08 5.37
CA HIS A 86 -9.45 -2.40 4.37
C HIS A 86 -8.31 -3.31 4.82
N ARG A 87 -8.28 -3.64 6.11
CA ARG A 87 -7.21 -4.43 6.72
C ARG A 87 -7.60 -5.90 6.78
N VAL A 88 -6.81 -6.74 6.13
CA VAL A 88 -7.05 -8.17 6.01
C VAL A 88 -5.86 -8.98 6.49
N THR A 89 -6.07 -10.28 6.69
CA THR A 89 -5.00 -11.23 6.98
C THR A 89 -4.76 -12.10 5.75
N VAL A 90 -3.50 -12.21 5.32
CA VAL A 90 -3.07 -13.10 4.24
C VAL A 90 -2.00 -14.05 4.78
N GLY A 91 -2.41 -15.29 5.09
CA GLY A 91 -1.56 -16.21 5.85
C GLY A 91 -1.39 -15.71 7.28
N GLU A 92 -0.16 -15.42 7.69
CA GLU A 92 0.16 -14.82 9.00
C GLU A 92 0.42 -13.30 8.90
N MET A 93 0.35 -12.73 7.70
CA MET A 93 0.69 -11.34 7.45
C MET A 93 -0.53 -10.44 7.52
N ARG A 94 -0.42 -9.33 8.26
CA ARG A 94 -1.38 -8.22 8.20
C ARG A 94 -1.18 -7.47 6.88
N VAL A 95 -2.26 -7.22 6.16
CA VAL A 95 -2.22 -6.52 4.88
C VAL A 95 -3.21 -5.37 4.87
N ASP A 96 -2.73 -4.18 4.50
CA ASP A 96 -3.55 -3.00 4.30
C ASP A 96 -3.79 -2.82 2.79
N LEU A 97 -5.02 -3.06 2.34
CA LEU A 97 -5.42 -2.90 0.93
C LEU A 97 -5.89 -1.47 0.69
N VAL A 98 -5.22 -0.72 -0.19
CA VAL A 98 -5.52 0.68 -0.46
C VAL A 98 -6.08 0.82 -1.88
N PRO A 99 -7.38 1.12 -2.06
CA PRO A 99 -7.92 1.33 -3.39
C PRO A 99 -7.51 2.70 -3.94
N PHE A 100 -7.30 2.77 -5.25
CA PHE A 100 -7.11 4.01 -5.98
C PHE A 100 -7.68 3.89 -7.40
N GLY A 101 -7.66 4.95 -8.19
CA GLY A 101 -8.29 5.01 -9.50
C GLY A 101 -9.71 5.54 -9.44
N GLY A 102 -10.70 4.74 -9.83
CA GLY A 102 -12.10 5.20 -9.98
C GLY A 102 -12.82 5.55 -8.67
N VAL A 103 -12.24 5.19 -7.52
CA VAL A 103 -12.72 5.61 -6.19
C VAL A 103 -12.15 6.95 -5.72
N GLU A 104 -11.20 7.53 -6.45
CA GLU A 104 -10.60 8.82 -6.10
C GLU A 104 -11.58 9.98 -6.33
N ARG A 105 -11.55 10.93 -5.40
CA ARG A 105 -12.11 12.27 -5.57
C ARG A 105 -11.20 13.11 -6.46
N THR A 106 -11.70 14.26 -6.91
CA THR A 106 -10.97 15.19 -7.79
C THR A 106 -9.65 15.70 -7.21
N ASP A 107 -9.51 15.70 -5.89
CA ASP A 107 -8.32 16.13 -5.16
C ASP A 107 -7.32 14.99 -4.90
N ARG A 108 -7.49 13.84 -5.57
CA ARG A 108 -6.66 12.63 -5.38
C ARG A 108 -6.76 12.04 -3.98
N THR A 109 -7.89 12.23 -3.29
CA THR A 109 -8.18 11.54 -2.03
C THR A 109 -9.19 10.43 -2.24
N ILE A 110 -9.19 9.43 -1.37
CA ILE A 110 -10.27 8.47 -1.20
C ILE A 110 -10.97 8.72 0.12
N ALA A 111 -12.29 8.55 0.14
CA ALA A 111 -13.08 8.65 1.34
C ALA A 111 -13.86 7.36 1.55
N TRP A 112 -13.54 6.67 2.63
CA TRP A 112 -14.05 5.32 2.89
C TRP A 112 -15.56 5.33 3.14
N PRO A 113 -16.34 4.48 2.44
CA PRO A 113 -17.77 4.34 2.69
C PRO A 113 -18.05 3.74 4.08
N PRO A 114 -19.29 3.85 4.59
CA PRO A 114 -20.42 4.55 3.99
C PRO A 114 -20.38 6.07 4.19
N ASP A 115 -19.79 6.55 5.28
CA ASP A 115 -19.93 7.95 5.69
C ASP A 115 -18.90 8.89 5.04
N GLY A 116 -17.76 8.36 4.58
CA GLY A 116 -16.70 9.17 3.98
C GLY A 116 -15.88 9.99 4.97
N ASP A 117 -16.02 9.74 6.27
CA ASP A 117 -15.32 10.46 7.35
C ASP A 117 -13.83 10.13 7.43
N SER A 118 -13.46 8.92 7.01
CA SER A 118 -12.07 8.51 6.91
C SER A 118 -11.56 8.85 5.51
N VAL A 119 -10.72 9.86 5.44
CA VAL A 119 -10.11 10.33 4.19
C VAL A 119 -8.63 9.98 4.17
N MET A 120 -8.18 9.44 3.04
CA MET A 120 -6.79 9.11 2.78
C MET A 120 -6.39 9.71 1.43
N SER A 121 -5.16 10.20 1.31
CA SER A 121 -4.64 10.56 -0.02
C SER A 121 -4.49 9.28 -0.86
N ALA A 122 -4.52 9.41 -2.18
CA ALA A 122 -4.09 8.42 -3.18
C ALA A 122 -3.08 9.04 -4.18
N PHE A 123 -2.64 10.27 -3.91
CA PHE A 123 -1.74 11.04 -4.75
C PHE A 123 -0.45 10.29 -5.09
N GLY A 124 -0.16 10.10 -6.38
CA GLY A 124 1.06 9.43 -6.82
C GLY A 124 0.94 7.91 -6.97
N LEU A 125 -0.18 7.28 -6.56
CA LEU A 125 -0.37 5.84 -6.74
C LEU A 125 -0.52 5.44 -8.21
N ALA A 126 -1.29 6.23 -8.98
CA ALA A 126 -1.46 6.02 -10.41
C ALA A 126 -0.13 6.18 -11.16
N GLU A 127 0.61 7.24 -10.83
CA GLU A 127 1.93 7.51 -11.41
C GLU A 127 2.91 6.39 -11.04
N ALA A 128 2.98 6.02 -9.76
CA ALA A 128 3.83 4.93 -9.28
C ALA A 128 3.54 3.62 -10.01
N LEU A 129 2.26 3.27 -10.21
CA LEU A 129 1.88 2.05 -10.93
C LEU A 129 2.43 2.04 -12.36
N THR A 130 2.43 3.19 -13.04
CA THR A 130 2.93 3.30 -14.43
C THR A 130 4.45 3.30 -14.54
N THR A 131 5.17 3.71 -13.50
CA THR A 131 6.64 3.87 -13.53
C THR A 131 7.40 2.83 -12.71
N ALA A 132 6.71 2.00 -11.93
CA ALA A 132 7.36 1.08 -11.00
C ALA A 132 8.19 0.02 -11.72
N ASP A 133 9.40 -0.20 -11.22
CA ASP A 133 10.25 -1.30 -11.63
C ASP A 133 9.63 -2.64 -11.27
N GLU A 134 9.95 -3.66 -12.05
CA GLU A 134 9.56 -5.04 -11.77
C GLU A 134 10.66 -5.79 -11.01
N ILE A 135 10.27 -6.38 -9.89
CA ILE A 135 11.09 -7.26 -9.08
C ILE A 135 10.49 -8.66 -9.08
N ARG A 136 11.27 -9.66 -9.49
CA ARG A 136 10.89 -11.07 -9.42
C ARG A 136 11.20 -11.63 -8.03
N PHE A 137 10.23 -12.26 -7.39
CA PHE A 137 10.38 -12.95 -6.10
C PHE A 137 10.37 -14.47 -6.24
N ALA A 138 9.74 -14.98 -7.29
CA ALA A 138 9.72 -16.39 -7.66
C ALA A 138 9.48 -16.51 -9.17
N PRO A 139 9.69 -17.69 -9.79
CA PRO A 139 9.40 -17.88 -11.22
C PRO A 139 7.98 -17.47 -11.64
N ASP A 140 7.02 -17.62 -10.72
CA ASP A 140 5.60 -17.29 -10.89
C ASP A 140 5.17 -15.97 -10.23
N LEU A 141 6.11 -15.17 -9.69
CA LEU A 141 5.78 -13.98 -8.92
C LEU A 141 6.68 -12.80 -9.28
N VAL A 142 6.09 -11.83 -9.97
CA VAL A 142 6.68 -10.51 -10.24
C VAL A 142 5.83 -9.46 -9.56
N VAL A 143 6.48 -8.54 -8.85
CA VAL A 143 5.82 -7.46 -8.11
C VAL A 143 6.46 -6.13 -8.41
N ARG A 144 5.64 -5.09 -8.32
CA ARG A 144 6.00 -3.69 -8.56
C ARG A 144 6.00 -2.96 -7.22
N PRO A 145 7.15 -2.55 -6.66
CA PRO A 145 7.19 -1.64 -5.53
C PRO A 145 7.07 -0.17 -5.98
N GLY A 146 6.27 0.62 -5.28
CA GLY A 146 6.14 2.06 -5.55
C GLY A 146 7.28 2.87 -4.99
N THR A 147 7.72 3.85 -5.77
CA THR A 147 8.83 4.74 -5.45
C THR A 147 8.39 6.04 -4.75
N THR A 148 7.09 6.38 -4.77
CA THR A 148 6.61 7.73 -4.43
C THR A 148 5.45 7.81 -3.43
N TRP A 149 4.98 6.68 -2.87
CA TRP A 149 3.87 6.69 -1.90
C TRP A 149 4.34 6.77 -0.45
N SER A 150 4.03 7.86 0.24
CA SER A 150 4.13 7.96 1.71
C SER A 150 2.75 7.74 2.33
N SER A 151 2.60 6.69 3.14
CA SER A 151 1.39 6.46 3.94
C SER A 151 1.06 7.71 4.76
N PRO A 152 -0.15 8.30 4.67
CA PRO A 152 -0.50 9.41 5.53
C PRO A 152 -0.55 8.90 6.97
N GLU A 153 0.33 9.42 7.81
CA GLU A 153 0.33 9.14 9.24
C GLU A 153 -1.05 9.48 9.83
N ARG A 154 -1.85 8.43 10.06
CA ARG A 154 -3.20 8.43 10.65
C ARG A 154 -4.26 9.15 9.80
N CYS A 155 -5.39 8.47 9.55
CA CYS A 155 -6.61 9.11 9.09
C CYS A 155 -6.89 10.33 9.98
N CYS A 156 -6.82 11.52 9.39
CA CYS A 156 -7.31 12.71 10.05
C CYS A 156 -8.82 12.54 10.12
N SER A 157 -9.37 12.27 11.31
CA SER A 157 -10.78 12.46 11.55
C SER A 157 -11.15 13.89 11.15
N ALA A 158 -12.22 14.02 10.36
CA ALA A 158 -12.70 15.31 9.90
C ALA A 158 -12.85 16.29 11.08
N PRO A 159 -12.44 17.57 10.93
CA PRO A 159 -12.63 18.55 11.99
C PRO A 159 -14.13 18.75 12.20
N THR A 160 -14.64 18.35 13.37
CA THR A 160 -15.90 18.86 13.89
C THR A 160 -15.78 20.38 14.04
N SER A 161 -16.89 21.09 13.79
CA SER A 161 -17.02 22.52 13.50
C SER A 161 -16.53 23.51 14.59
N THR A 162 -15.78 23.08 15.59
CA THR A 162 -15.30 23.92 16.69
C THR A 162 -13.97 23.40 17.23
N GLY A 163 -12.87 23.58 16.48
CA GLY A 163 -11.54 23.28 17.01
C GLY A 163 -10.41 23.66 16.06
N SER A 164 -9.76 24.79 16.30
CA SER A 164 -8.59 25.22 15.50
C SER A 164 -7.42 24.25 15.66
N CYS A 165 -7.07 23.50 14.61
CA CYS A 165 -5.85 22.70 14.57
C CYS A 165 -4.65 23.62 14.30
N ARG A 166 -3.88 23.95 15.34
CA ARG A 166 -2.63 24.71 15.20
C ARG A 166 -1.58 23.84 14.52
N ARG A 167 -1.31 24.10 13.23
CA ARG A 167 -0.11 23.60 12.54
C ARG A 167 1.14 24.13 13.26
N ARG A 168 1.89 23.27 13.96
CA ARG A 168 3.26 23.59 14.37
C ARG A 168 4.14 23.57 13.12
N ARG A 169 4.43 24.75 12.59
CA ARG A 169 5.41 24.97 11.52
C ARG A 169 6.80 24.70 12.12
N TRP A 170 7.47 23.64 11.69
CA TRP A 170 8.90 23.44 11.98
C TRP A 170 9.69 24.56 11.28
N ARG A 171 10.40 25.39 12.05
CA ARG A 171 11.47 26.24 11.53
C ARG A 171 12.71 25.38 11.40
N ALA A 172 13.26 25.27 10.20
CA ALA A 172 14.62 24.82 10.01
C ALA A 172 15.55 25.94 10.52
N SER A 173 16.39 25.62 11.50
CA SER A 173 17.49 26.48 11.93
C SER A 173 18.62 26.33 10.91
N ALA A 174 18.88 27.38 10.13
CA ALA A 174 20.09 27.48 9.33
C ALA A 174 21.22 27.96 10.24
N THR A 175 22.27 27.15 10.35
CA THR A 175 23.55 27.51 10.97
C THR A 175 24.34 28.34 9.95
N SER A 176 24.94 29.44 10.41
CA SER A 176 26.07 30.12 9.77
C SER A 176 27.20 30.19 10.79
#